data_AF-A0A9W8J1T2-F1
#
_entry.id   AF-A0A9W8J1T2-F1
#
_cell.length_a   1.000
_cell.length_b   1.000
_cell.length_c   1.000
_cell.angle_alpha   90.00
_cell.angle_beta   90.00
_cell.angle_gamma   90.00
#
_symmetry.space_group_name_H-M   'P 1'
#
loop_
_entity.id
_entity.type
_entity.pdbx_description
1 polymer ?
#
loop_
_entity_poly.entity_id
_entity_poly.type
_entity_poly.pdbx_seq_one_letter_code
_entity_poly.pdbx_strand_id
1 'polypeptide(L)'
;MAAQAARELMDINGGDDTDNTPDPEPRPTNLDILQASTTIKKFIEEINEPYARKLEALLSSLTHNLRLENTKALKDTLITDFFYS
;
A
#
# COMPACT_ATOMS: atom_id res chain seq x y z
N MET A 1 36.47 -34.26 -1.56
CA MET A 1 35.54 -35.32 -1.12
C MET A 1 34.80 -34.83 0.10
N ALA A 2 33.51 -34.51 -0.02
CA ALA A 2 32.53 -34.49 1.07
C ALA A 2 31.13 -34.20 0.47
N ALA A 3 30.71 -35.06 -0.46
CA ALA A 3 29.40 -35.04 -1.10
C ALA A 3 28.36 -35.85 -0.31
N GLN A 4 28.44 -35.90 1.03
CA GLN A 4 27.72 -36.90 1.84
C GLN A 4 27.29 -36.36 3.22
N ALA A 5 26.67 -35.19 3.28
CA ALA A 5 25.94 -34.78 4.49
C ALA A 5 24.55 -34.19 4.18
N ALA A 6 24.02 -34.50 2.99
CA ALA A 6 22.77 -33.94 2.47
C ALA A 6 21.53 -34.82 2.68
N ARG A 7 21.54 -35.87 3.54
CA ARG A 7 20.45 -36.87 3.52
C ARG A 7 19.96 -37.48 4.83
N GLU A 8 20.42 -37.07 6.00
CA GLU A 8 19.95 -37.70 7.24
C GLU A 8 19.46 -36.66 8.24
N LEU A 9 18.22 -36.22 8.04
CA LEU A 9 17.24 -35.83 9.08
C LEU A 9 15.97 -35.32 8.39
N MET A 10 15.46 -36.11 7.43
CA MET A 10 14.05 -36.10 7.06
C MET A 10 13.34 -37.08 8.00
N ASP A 11 12.18 -36.67 8.50
CA ASP A 11 11.19 -37.46 9.26
C ASP A 11 11.46 -37.83 10.71
N ILE A 12 11.39 -36.86 11.64
CA ILE A 12 10.81 -37.13 12.97
C ILE A 12 10.30 -35.85 13.66
N ASN A 13 9.16 -35.30 13.21
CA ASN A 13 8.01 -35.00 14.07
C ASN A 13 6.87 -34.38 13.24
N GLY A 14 5.76 -35.11 13.12
CA GLY A 14 4.49 -34.54 12.75
C GLY A 14 3.99 -33.62 13.87
N GLY A 15 3.96 -32.33 13.59
CA GLY A 15 3.13 -31.35 14.26
C GLY A 15 2.50 -30.52 13.14
N ASP A 16 1.18 -30.51 13.12
CA ASP A 16 0.34 -29.69 12.24
C ASP A 16 0.59 -28.20 12.51
N ASP A 17 1.76 -27.69 12.14
CA ASP A 17 1.92 -26.26 11.86
C ASP A 17 1.26 -26.05 10.52
N THR A 18 -0.08 -26.02 10.57
CA THR A 18 -0.86 -25.27 9.61
C THR A 18 -0.09 -23.99 9.35
N ASP A 19 0.28 -23.83 8.09
CA ASP A 19 0.93 -22.70 7.46
C ASP A 19 0.01 -21.48 7.58
N ASN A 20 -0.30 -21.10 8.83
CA ASN A 20 -0.96 -19.88 9.25
C ASN A 20 0.08 -18.76 9.13
N THR A 21 0.75 -18.67 7.99
CA THR A 21 1.23 -17.37 7.55
C THR A 21 -0.04 -16.55 7.37
N PRO A 22 -0.30 -15.53 8.21
CA PRO A 22 -1.46 -14.69 7.99
C PRO A 22 -1.38 -14.15 6.56
N ASP A 23 -2.49 -14.22 5.84
CA ASP A 23 -2.56 -13.66 4.49
C ASP A 23 -1.97 -12.24 4.53
N PRO A 24 -1.10 -11.88 3.58
CA PRO A 24 -0.47 -10.57 3.58
C PRO A 24 -1.57 -9.51 3.59
N GLU A 25 -1.48 -8.55 4.50
CA GLU A 25 -2.46 -7.47 4.58
C GLU A 25 -2.65 -6.84 3.19
N PRO A 26 -3.91 -6.58 2.81
CA PRO A 26 -4.20 -6.00 1.51
C PRO A 26 -3.44 -4.68 1.37
N ARG A 27 -2.90 -4.42 0.17
CA ARG A 27 -2.25 -3.14 -0.09
C ARG A 27 -3.24 -2.00 0.15
N PRO A 28 -2.79 -0.88 0.74
CA PRO A 28 -3.65 0.26 0.96
C PRO A 28 -4.22 0.78 -0.35
N THR A 29 -5.49 1.15 -0.32
CA THR A 29 -6.17 1.76 -1.45
C THR A 29 -5.71 3.21 -1.65
N ASN A 30 -6.03 3.79 -2.81
CA ASN A 30 -5.82 5.22 -3.04
C ASN A 30 -6.51 6.09 -1.97
N LEU A 31 -7.68 5.66 -1.48
CA LEU A 31 -8.39 6.36 -0.42
C LEU A 31 -7.61 6.33 0.90
N ASP A 32 -7.06 5.17 1.27
CA ASP A 32 -6.28 5.01 2.50
C ASP A 32 -5.05 5.92 2.49
N ILE A 33 -4.36 6.00 1.34
CA ILE A 33 -3.19 6.87 1.19
C ILE A 33 -3.56 8.35 1.26
N LEU A 34 -4.70 8.75 0.68
CA LEU A 34 -5.21 10.12 0.77
C LEU A 34 -5.59 10.50 2.21
N GLN A 35 -6.22 9.59 2.95
CA GLN A 35 -6.56 9.78 4.35
C GLN A 35 -5.31 9.91 5.21
N ALA A 36 -4.34 8.99 5.06
CA ALA A 36 -3.05 9.05 5.76
C ALA A 36 -2.32 10.37 5.47
N SER A 37 -2.27 10.79 4.21
CA SER A 37 -1.66 12.06 3.80
C SER A 37 -2.32 13.25 4.48
N THR A 38 -3.65 13.23 4.63
CA THR A 38 -4.41 14.29 5.31
C THR A 38 -4.09 14.34 6.80
N THR A 39 -4.01 13.18 7.45
CA THR A 39 -3.65 13.08 8.87
C THR A 39 -2.24 13.62 9.13
N ILE A 40 -1.26 13.24 8.29
CA ILE A 40 0.12 13.72 8.43
C ILE A 40 0.18 15.23 8.19
N LYS A 41 -0.54 15.76 7.18
CA LYS A 41 -0.63 17.20 6.92
C LYS A 41 -1.13 17.98 8.14
N LYS A 42 -2.20 17.52 8.78
CA LYS A 42 -2.74 18.15 10.00
C LYS A 42 -1.71 18.19 11.13
N PHE A 43 -0.92 17.12 11.28
CA PHE A 43 0.12 17.06 12.31
C PHE A 43 1.26 18.06 12.05
N ILE A 44 1.69 18.19 10.80
CA ILE A 44 2.85 19.05 10.46
C ILE A 44 2.49 20.52 10.23
N GLU A 45 1.20 20.86 10.09
CA GLU A 45 0.71 22.23 9.86
C GLU A 45 1.13 23.20 10.97
N GLU A 46 1.19 22.70 12.22
CA GLU A 46 1.58 23.48 13.39
C GLU A 46 3.11 23.59 13.55
N ILE A 47 3.90 22.89 12.73
CA ILE A 47 5.36 22.80 12.84
C ILE A 47 6.03 23.79 11.89
N ASN A 48 6.67 24.82 12.44
CA ASN A 48 7.39 25.83 11.64
C ASN A 48 8.85 25.45 11.35
N GLU A 49 9.11 24.19 11.04
CA GLU A 49 10.45 23.69 10.76
C GLU A 49 10.65 23.39 9.26
N PRO A 50 11.87 23.53 8.72
CA PRO A 50 12.13 23.29 7.30
C PRO A 50 11.76 21.88 6.83
N TYR A 51 11.85 20.87 7.71
CA TYR A 51 11.47 19.51 7.36
C TYR A 51 9.96 19.35 7.16
N ALA A 52 9.14 20.08 7.93
CA ALA A 52 7.69 20.05 7.82
C ALA A 52 7.23 20.59 6.45
N ARG A 53 7.84 21.69 5.99
CA ARG A 53 7.57 22.25 4.65
C ARG A 53 7.97 21.31 3.52
N LYS A 54 9.10 20.62 3.66
CA LYS A 54 9.50 19.60 2.67
C LYS A 54 8.52 18.43 2.65
N LEU A 55 8.10 17.95 3.81
CA LEU A 55 7.15 16.85 3.92
C LEU A 55 5.77 17.24 3.35
N GLU A 56 5.32 18.45 3.61
CA GLU A 56 4.08 19.01 3.05
C GLU A 56 4.11 19.05 1.51
N ALA A 57 5.23 19.46 0.92
CA ALA A 57 5.42 19.45 -0.53
C ALA A 57 5.40 18.03 -1.11
N LEU A 58 6.07 17.07 -0.46
CA LEU A 58 6.08 15.67 -0.87
C LEU A 58 4.68 15.04 -0.81
N LEU A 59 3.96 15.25 0.29
CA LEU A 59 2.58 14.78 0.43
C LEU A 59 1.67 15.39 -0.63
N SER A 60 1.85 16.68 -0.94
CA SER A 60 1.07 17.33 -2.00
C SER A 60 1.34 16.73 -3.37
N SER A 61 2.60 16.45 -3.71
CA SER A 61 2.96 15.75 -4.95
C SER A 61 2.37 14.35 -5.01
N LEU A 62 2.48 13.57 -3.93
CA LEU A 62 1.90 12.23 -3.84
C LEU A 62 0.38 12.26 -4.07
N THR A 63 -0.35 13.13 -3.36
CA THR A 63 -1.81 13.24 -3.52
C THR A 63 -2.21 13.67 -4.93
N HIS A 64 -1.43 14.52 -5.60
CA HIS A 64 -1.67 14.92 -6.98
C HIS A 64 -1.51 13.72 -7.93
N ASN A 65 -0.42 12.97 -7.79
CA ASN A 65 -0.16 11.80 -8.64
C ASN A 65 -1.23 10.72 -8.46
N LEU A 66 -1.64 10.43 -7.22
CA LEU A 66 -2.70 9.45 -6.95
C LEU A 66 -4.04 9.85 -7.60
N ARG A 67 -4.38 11.14 -7.56
CA ARG A 67 -5.58 11.65 -8.24
C ARG A 67 -5.46 11.50 -9.76
N LEU A 68 -4.31 11.83 -10.33
CA LEU A 68 -4.06 11.70 -11.76
C LEU A 68 -4.16 10.24 -12.22
N GLU A 69 -3.56 9.31 -11.48
CA GLU A 69 -3.67 7.87 -11.76
C GLU A 69 -5.10 7.38 -11.66
N ASN A 70 -5.84 7.84 -10.64
CA ASN A 70 -7.24 7.49 -10.49
C ASN A 70 -8.09 8.02 -11.66
N THR A 71 -7.83 9.24 -12.13
CA THR A 71 -8.48 9.80 -13.33
C THR A 71 -8.13 9.01 -14.59
N LYS A 72 -6.88 8.58 -14.75
CA LYS A 72 -6.47 7.72 -15.88
C LYS A 72 -7.11 6.33 -15.85
N ALA A 73 -7.45 5.84 -14.65
CA ALA A 73 -8.12 4.56 -14.46
C ALA A 73 -9.66 4.65 -14.67
N LEU A 74 -10.23 5.84 -14.81
CA LEU A 74 -11.64 6.00 -15.15
C LEU A 74 -11.90 5.48 -16.56
N LYS A 75 -13.01 4.74 -16.70
CA LYS A 75 -13.49 4.31 -18.02
C LYS A 75 -14.20 5.48 -18.70
N ASP A 76 -14.00 5.58 -20.01
CA ASP A 76 -14.82 6.46 -20.84
C ASP A 76 -16.28 6.02 -20.76
N THR A 77 -17.17 6.94 -20.42
CA THR A 77 -18.62 6.75 -20.39
C THR A 77 -19.30 7.83 -21.24
N LEU A 78 -20.44 7.50 -21.82
CA LEU A 78 -21.26 8.48 -22.53
C LEU A 78 -22.10 9.26 -21.52
N ILE A 79 -22.37 10.53 -21.78
CA ILE A 79 -23.27 11.33 -20.93
C ILE A 79 -24.68 10.72 -20.86
N THR A 80 -25.09 9.99 -21.89
CA THR A 80 -26.35 9.25 -21.93
C THR A 80 -26.39 8.12 -20.90
N ASP A 81 -25.25 7.52 -20.56
CA ASP A 81 -25.18 6.41 -19.60
C ASP A 81 -25.64 6.82 -18.19
N PHE A 82 -25.51 8.12 -17.85
CA PHE A 82 -26.00 8.69 -16.59
C PHE A 82 -27.53 8.74 -16.50
N PHE A 83 -28.22 8.88 -17.63
CA PHE A 83 -29.68 9.02 -17.65
C PHE A 83 -30.43 7.68 -17.66
N TYR A 84 -29.72 6.57 -17.84
CA TYR A 84 -30.29 5.23 -17.92
C TYR A 84 -29.82 4.30 -16.78
N SER A 85 -29.10 4.84 -15.77
CA SER A 85 -28.65 4.13 -14.57
C SER A 85 -29.70 4.08 -13.46
#